data_AF-A0A1W9XCU4-F1
#
_entry.id   AF-A0A1W9XCU4-F1
#
_cell.length_a   1.000
_cell.length_b   1.000
_cell.length_c   1.000
_cell.angle_alpha   90.00
_cell.angle_beta   90.00
_cell.angle_gamma   90.00
#
_symmetry.space_group_name_H-M   'P 1'
#
loop_
_entity.id
_entity.type
_entity.pdbx_description
1 polymer ?
#
loop_
_entity_poly.entity_id
_entity_poly.type
_entity_poly.pdbx_seq_one_letter_code
_entity_poly.pdbx_strand_id
1 'polypeptide(L)'
;MMRLQRLDIENFRGIREMRIGLHRRLNVFAGKNGIGKTTILNALGRTIQIAGMNHTTGNERKDLESRTIITPHYIRFGAEQGRIHLQFLFRGKLVRTTTSSKPEEMDSDLITHFHEAGIRIPYHAFLEDRSTLTGTYMPDERTQNLISGLKILIW
;
A
#
# COMPACT_ATOMS: atom_id res chain seq x y z
N MET A 1 -16.70 4.26 0.70
CA MET A 1 -15.58 4.41 1.66
C MET A 1 -14.77 3.13 1.68
N MET A 2 -13.43 3.25 1.70
CA MET A 2 -12.50 2.11 1.83
C MET A 2 -11.99 2.02 3.27
N ARG A 3 -11.80 0.81 3.81
CA ARG A 3 -11.25 0.59 5.16
C ARG A 3 -10.38 -0.65 5.22
N LEU A 4 -9.09 -0.47 5.47
CA LEU A 4 -8.15 -1.57 5.65
C LEU A 4 -8.50 -2.38 6.91
N GLN A 5 -8.33 -3.70 6.87
CA GLN A 5 -8.63 -4.59 7.99
C GLN A 5 -7.43 -5.41 8.42
N ARG A 6 -6.75 -6.04 7.48
CA ARG A 6 -5.66 -6.96 7.77
C ARG A 6 -4.62 -6.94 6.66
N LEU A 7 -3.35 -6.91 7.04
CA LEU A 7 -2.21 -7.03 6.14
C LEU A 7 -1.35 -8.21 6.61
N ASP A 8 -1.12 -9.16 5.73
CA ASP A 8 -0.19 -10.28 5.94
C ASP A 8 0.98 -10.13 4.95
N ILE A 9 2.21 -10.27 5.45
CA ILE A 9 3.45 -10.11 4.68
C ILE A 9 4.31 -11.35 4.90
N GLU A 10 4.81 -11.93 3.81
CA GLU A 10 5.73 -13.06 3.81
C GLU A 10 6.93 -12.76 2.91
N ASN A 11 8.14 -12.93 3.47
CA ASN A 11 9.42 -12.81 2.77
C ASN A 11 9.61 -11.53 1.93
N PHE A 12 9.18 -10.38 2.43
CA PHE A 12 9.24 -9.09 1.72
C PHE A 12 10.10 -8.05 2.47
N ARG A 13 11.14 -7.53 1.81
CA ARG A 13 12.07 -6.48 2.29
C ARG A 13 12.50 -6.67 3.75
N GLY A 14 13.03 -7.84 4.07
CA GLY A 14 13.55 -8.19 5.39
C GLY A 14 12.52 -8.76 6.38
N ILE A 15 11.21 -8.65 6.09
CA ILE A 15 10.16 -9.28 6.88
C ILE A 15 10.05 -10.76 6.47
N ARG A 16 10.25 -11.68 7.42
CA ARG A 16 10.01 -13.12 7.19
C ARG A 16 8.52 -13.44 7.15
N GLU A 17 7.82 -13.06 8.21
CA GLU A 17 6.37 -13.19 8.35
C GLU A 17 5.88 -12.06 9.26
N MET A 18 4.75 -11.43 8.91
CA MET A 18 4.10 -10.41 9.72
C MET A 18 2.59 -10.41 9.44
N ARG A 19 1.79 -10.31 10.49
CA ARG A 19 0.33 -10.18 10.40
C ARG A 19 -0.11 -8.98 11.21
N ILE A 20 -0.74 -7.99 10.58
CA ILE A 20 -1.16 -6.74 11.20
C ILE A 20 -2.68 -6.60 11.07
N GLY A 21 -3.37 -6.47 12.20
CA GLY A 21 -4.73 -5.95 12.23
C GLY A 21 -4.71 -4.42 12.17
N LEU A 22 -5.47 -3.83 11.25
CA LEU A 22 -5.51 -2.38 11.06
C LEU A 22 -6.77 -1.81 11.71
N HIS A 23 -6.56 -0.88 12.63
CA HIS A 23 -7.65 -0.17 13.29
C HIS A 23 -8.33 0.79 12.33
N ARG A 24 -9.63 1.02 12.54
CA ARG A 24 -10.50 1.76 11.61
C ARG A 24 -10.18 3.25 11.51
N ARG A 25 -9.52 3.82 12.53
CA ARG A 25 -9.31 5.28 12.67
C ARG A 25 -7.86 5.67 12.44
N LEU A 26 -6.97 5.18 13.29
CA LEU A 26 -5.55 5.53 13.30
C LEU A 26 -4.72 4.28 13.55
N ASN A 27 -3.66 4.12 12.77
CA ASN A 27 -2.62 3.14 12.97
C ASN A 27 -1.30 3.89 13.05
N VAL A 28 -0.52 3.68 14.11
CA VAL A 28 0.78 4.33 14.31
C VAL A 28 1.86 3.28 14.18
N PHE A 29 2.73 3.45 13.18
CA PHE A 29 3.93 2.63 13.02
C PHE A 29 5.13 3.39 13.58
N ALA A 30 5.58 3.02 14.77
CA ALA A 30 6.70 3.66 15.45
C ALA A 30 7.89 2.68 15.62
N GLY A 31 9.10 3.23 15.67
CA GLY A 31 10.33 2.45 15.84
C GLY A 31 11.53 3.10 15.18
N LYS A 32 12.73 2.54 15.38
CA LYS A 32 13.98 3.04 14.79
C LYS A 32 13.94 3.04 13.26
N ASN A 33 14.79 3.85 12.63
CA ASN A 33 14.94 3.83 11.17
C ASN A 33 15.44 2.46 10.70
N GLY A 34 15.03 2.05 9.50
CA GLY A 34 15.38 0.74 8.94
C GLY A 34 14.60 -0.46 9.52
N ILE A 35 13.76 -0.28 10.55
CA ILE A 35 13.03 -1.40 11.18
C ILE A 35 11.88 -1.98 10.33
N GLY A 36 11.59 -1.41 9.15
CA GLY A 36 10.55 -1.90 8.25
C GLY A 36 9.25 -1.11 8.23
N LYS A 37 9.17 0.08 8.86
CA LYS A 37 7.98 0.96 8.77
C LYS A 37 7.59 1.25 7.32
N THR A 38 8.56 1.68 6.51
CA THR A 38 8.36 1.94 5.08
C THR A 38 8.06 0.66 4.30
N THR A 39 8.54 -0.50 4.75
CA THR A 39 8.19 -1.81 4.16
C THR A 39 6.69 -2.08 4.29
N ILE A 40 6.10 -1.83 5.46
CA ILE A 40 4.66 -1.99 5.70
C ILE A 40 3.85 -1.07 4.76
N LEU A 41 4.24 0.20 4.64
CA LEU A 41 3.56 1.15 3.76
C LEU A 41 3.69 0.78 2.28
N ASN A 42 4.85 0.28 1.85
CA ASN A 42 5.04 -0.22 0.49
C ASN A 42 4.20 -1.47 0.21
N ALA A 43 4.08 -2.36 1.20
CA ALA A 43 3.27 -3.56 1.07
C ALA A 43 1.77 -3.22 0.92
N LEU A 44 1.28 -2.26 1.74
CA LEU A 44 -0.06 -1.69 1.60
C LEU A 44 -0.27 -1.07 0.23
N GLY A 45 0.71 -0.29 -0.24
CA GLY A 45 0.61 0.37 -1.53
C GLY A 45 0.39 -0.60 -2.69
N ARG A 46 1.27 -1.59 -2.79
CA ARG A 46 1.22 -2.61 -3.84
C ARG A 46 -0.10 -3.38 -3.85
N THR A 47 -0.58 -3.77 -2.67
CA THR A 47 -1.79 -4.57 -2.54
C THR A 47 -3.08 -3.76 -2.72
N ILE A 48 -3.09 -2.45 -2.48
CA ILE A 48 -4.22 -1.60 -2.88
C ILE A 48 -4.22 -1.39 -4.40
N GLN A 49 -3.04 -1.17 -4.99
CA GLN A 49 -2.91 -0.92 -6.42
C GLN A 49 -3.40 -2.10 -7.27
N ILE A 50 -3.08 -3.34 -6.85
CA ILE A 50 -3.48 -4.54 -7.59
C ILE A 50 -4.99 -4.86 -7.52
N ALA A 51 -5.75 -4.17 -6.67
CA ALA A 51 -7.17 -4.47 -6.50
C ALA A 51 -8.00 -4.37 -7.79
N GLY A 52 -7.60 -3.48 -8.71
CA GLY A 52 -8.27 -3.34 -10.00
C GLY A 52 -7.83 -4.36 -11.07
N MET A 53 -6.96 -5.31 -10.74
CA MET A 53 -6.29 -6.17 -11.74
C MET A 53 -7.25 -6.98 -12.60
N ASN A 54 -8.35 -7.47 -12.00
CA ASN A 54 -9.34 -8.23 -12.75
C ASN A 54 -10.33 -7.35 -13.53
N HIS A 55 -10.33 -6.03 -13.31
CA HIS A 55 -11.06 -5.05 -14.12
C HIS A 55 -10.23 -4.48 -15.28
N THR A 56 -8.94 -4.81 -15.36
CA THR A 56 -8.03 -4.38 -16.41
C THR A 56 -7.67 -5.54 -17.34
N THR A 57 -7.54 -5.26 -18.64
CA THR A 57 -7.18 -6.27 -19.65
C THR A 57 -6.04 -5.75 -20.54
N GLY A 58 -5.46 -6.64 -21.34
CA GLY A 58 -4.43 -6.26 -22.32
C GLY A 58 -3.18 -5.62 -21.69
N ASN A 59 -2.72 -4.52 -22.27
CA ASN A 59 -1.51 -3.82 -21.84
C ASN A 59 -1.64 -3.21 -20.44
N GLU A 60 -2.82 -2.69 -20.08
CA GLU A 60 -3.04 -2.09 -18.76
C GLU A 60 -2.84 -3.11 -17.63
N ARG A 61 -3.26 -4.37 -17.87
CA ARG A 61 -3.04 -5.46 -16.92
C ARG A 61 -1.54 -5.77 -16.77
N LYS A 62 -0.81 -5.89 -17.88
CA LYS A 62 0.64 -6.13 -17.86
C LYS A 62 1.40 -5.00 -17.15
N ASP A 63 0.98 -3.76 -17.36
CA ASP A 63 1.55 -2.59 -16.68
C ASP A 63 1.25 -2.61 -15.18
N LEU A 64 0.06 -3.06 -14.78
CA LEU A 64 -0.28 -3.22 -13.38
C LEU A 64 0.51 -4.35 -12.71
N GLU A 65 0.60 -5.51 -13.37
CA GLU A 65 1.38 -6.65 -12.93
C GLU A 65 2.85 -6.26 -12.74
N SER A 66 3.47 -5.64 -13.74
CA SER A 66 4.89 -5.22 -13.67
C SER A 66 5.18 -4.20 -12.55
N ARG A 67 4.24 -3.31 -12.24
CA ARG A 67 4.38 -2.32 -11.16
C ARG A 67 4.19 -2.93 -9.77
N THR A 68 3.34 -3.95 -9.66
CA THR A 68 2.93 -4.50 -8.36
C THR A 68 3.70 -5.75 -7.97
N ILE A 69 4.17 -6.55 -8.94
CA ILE A 69 4.92 -7.80 -8.72
C ILE A 69 6.09 -7.60 -7.74
N ILE A 70 6.30 -8.57 -6.86
CA ILE A 70 7.44 -8.58 -5.94
C ILE A 70 8.66 -9.04 -6.73
N THR A 71 9.47 -8.08 -7.12
CA THR A 71 10.74 -8.30 -7.79
C THR A 71 11.73 -9.03 -6.88
N PRO A 72 12.67 -9.84 -7.44
CA PRO A 72 13.62 -10.63 -6.65
C PRO A 72 14.41 -9.84 -5.60
N HIS A 73 14.75 -8.58 -5.89
CA HIS A 73 15.48 -7.72 -4.96
C HIS A 73 14.67 -7.27 -3.72
N TYR A 74 13.35 -7.48 -3.72
CA TYR A 74 12.51 -7.31 -2.54
C TYR A 74 12.21 -8.61 -1.80
N ILE A 75 12.59 -9.76 -2.36
CA ILE A 75 12.42 -11.04 -1.68
C ILE A 75 13.52 -11.17 -0.62
N ARG A 76 13.15 -11.67 0.56
CA ARG A 76 14.12 -11.96 1.61
C ARG A 76 15.18 -12.95 1.12
N PHE A 77 16.45 -12.70 1.43
CA PHE A 77 17.53 -13.61 1.07
C PHE A 77 17.26 -15.05 1.54
N GLY A 78 17.43 -16.02 0.65
CA GLY A 78 17.17 -17.43 0.89
C GLY A 78 15.70 -17.85 0.85
N ALA A 79 14.77 -16.94 0.57
CA ALA A 79 13.38 -17.30 0.29
C ALA A 79 13.15 -17.46 -1.22
N GLU A 80 12.37 -18.46 -1.61
CA GLU A 80 12.02 -18.72 -3.02
C GLU A 80 10.99 -17.72 -3.56
N GLN A 81 10.13 -17.20 -2.68
CA GLN A 81 9.05 -16.30 -3.07
C GLN A 81 8.71 -15.30 -1.96
N GLY A 82 8.17 -14.16 -2.37
CA GLY A 82 7.55 -13.16 -1.49
C GLY A 82 6.05 -13.06 -1.76
N ARG A 83 5.26 -12.83 -0.72
CA ARG A 83 3.80 -12.70 -0.83
C ARG A 83 3.28 -11.65 0.13
N ILE A 84 2.30 -10.88 -0.31
CA ILE A 84 1.59 -9.88 0.50
C ILE A 84 0.10 -10.05 0.27
N HIS A 85 -0.66 -10.20 1.34
CA HIS A 85 -2.11 -10.29 1.31
C HIS A 85 -2.74 -9.12 2.06
N LEU A 86 -3.74 -8.49 1.47
CA LEU A 86 -4.49 -7.40 2.08
C LEU A 86 -5.98 -7.72 2.07
N GLN A 87 -6.62 -7.42 3.20
CA GLN A 87 -8.07 -7.43 3.34
C GLN A 87 -8.55 -6.02 3.66
N PHE A 88 -9.54 -5.54 2.92
CA PHE A 88 -10.15 -4.24 3.16
C PHE A 88 -11.63 -4.25 2.82
N LEU A 89 -12.42 -3.42 3.51
CA LEU A 89 -13.79 -3.16 3.12
C LEU A 89 -13.82 -2.07 2.05
N PHE A 90 -14.56 -2.30 0.97
CA PHE A 90 -14.87 -1.29 -0.03
C PHE A 90 -16.36 -1.31 -0.30
N ARG A 91 -17.02 -0.15 -0.12
CA ARG A 91 -18.49 -0.01 -0.29
C ARG A 91 -19.29 -1.12 0.46
N GLY A 92 -18.82 -1.49 1.65
CA GLY A 92 -19.48 -2.49 2.51
C GLY A 92 -19.16 -3.96 2.18
N LYS A 93 -18.36 -4.24 1.13
CA LYS A 93 -17.93 -5.58 0.76
C LYS A 93 -16.48 -5.82 1.20
N LEU A 94 -16.19 -7.01 1.70
CA LEU A 94 -14.82 -7.42 2.04
C LEU A 94 -14.10 -7.83 0.77
N VAL A 95 -13.05 -7.10 0.43
CA VAL A 95 -12.19 -7.36 -0.72
C VAL A 95 -10.85 -7.89 -0.22
N ARG A 96 -10.32 -8.87 -0.96
CA ARG A 96 -9.02 -9.48 -0.76
C ARG A 96 -8.14 -9.24 -1.98
N THR A 97 -6.89 -8.91 -1.73
CA THR A 97 -5.87 -8.78 -2.77
C THR A 97 -4.62 -9.52 -2.37
N THR A 98 -3.95 -10.10 -3.36
CA THR A 98 -2.68 -10.79 -3.19
C THR A 98 -1.70 -10.28 -4.22
N THR A 99 -0.55 -9.83 -3.75
CA THR A 99 0.62 -9.54 -4.59
C THR A 99 1.68 -10.59 -4.28
N SER A 100 2.29 -11.17 -5.30
CA SER A 100 3.32 -12.21 -5.17
C SER A 100 4.52 -11.89 -6.07
N SER A 101 5.61 -12.60 -5.85
CA SER A 101 6.72 -12.69 -6.81
C SER A 101 6.40 -13.61 -8.00
N LYS A 102 5.33 -14.39 -7.89
CA LYS A 102 4.80 -15.29 -8.92
C LYS A 102 3.54 -14.67 -9.54
N PRO A 103 3.53 -14.30 -10.83
CA PRO A 103 2.38 -13.68 -11.49
C PRO A 103 1.08 -14.48 -11.36
N GLU A 104 1.17 -15.81 -11.38
CA GLU A 104 0.04 -16.73 -11.26
C GLU A 104 -0.60 -16.74 -9.86
N GLU A 105 0.08 -16.20 -8.85
CA GLU A 105 -0.44 -16.07 -7.49
C GLU A 105 -0.98 -14.65 -7.20
N MET A 106 -0.86 -13.73 -8.16
CA MET A 106 -1.38 -12.38 -8.04
C MET A 106 -2.88 -12.36 -8.32
N ASP A 107 -3.67 -11.81 -7.40
CA ASP A 107 -5.14 -11.86 -7.52
C ASP A 107 -5.85 -10.71 -6.79
N SER A 108 -7.08 -10.45 -7.21
CA SER A 108 -8.05 -9.63 -6.49
C SER A 108 -9.49 -10.12 -6.68
N ASP A 109 -10.19 -10.32 -5.58
CA ASP A 109 -11.62 -10.66 -5.62
C ASP A 109 -12.54 -9.43 -5.86
N LEU A 110 -12.00 -8.23 -6.12
CA LEU A 110 -12.78 -7.00 -6.29
C LEU A 110 -13.88 -7.16 -7.37
N ILE A 111 -13.55 -7.82 -8.48
CA ILE A 111 -14.49 -8.06 -9.59
C ILE A 111 -15.66 -8.96 -9.19
N THR A 112 -15.48 -9.84 -8.20
CA THR A 112 -16.55 -10.73 -7.71
C THR A 112 -17.63 -9.97 -6.94
N HIS A 113 -17.29 -8.80 -6.41
CA HIS A 113 -18.19 -7.94 -5.66
C HIS A 113 -18.75 -6.80 -6.49
N PHE A 114 -18.03 -6.41 -7.53
CA PHE A 114 -18.41 -5.30 -8.38
C PHE A 114 -18.06 -5.60 -9.84
N HIS A 115 -19.05 -6.01 -10.62
CA HIS A 115 -18.86 -6.43 -12.01
C HIS A 115 -18.69 -5.28 -13.01
N GLU A 116 -18.96 -4.04 -12.58
CA GLU A 116 -18.89 -2.85 -13.45
C GLU A 116 -17.44 -2.60 -13.91
N ALA A 117 -17.25 -2.42 -15.21
CA ALA A 117 -15.98 -1.97 -15.77
C ALA A 117 -15.63 -0.57 -15.24
N GLY A 118 -14.33 -0.29 -15.04
CA GLY A 118 -13.86 1.05 -14.68
C GLY A 118 -13.94 1.39 -13.18
N ILE A 119 -14.21 0.43 -12.30
CA ILE A 119 -14.10 0.65 -10.85
C ILE A 119 -12.65 0.96 -10.51
N ARG A 120 -12.43 2.21 -10.12
CA ARG A 120 -11.14 2.67 -9.61
C ARG A 120 -11.19 2.76 -8.10
N ILE A 121 -10.24 2.09 -7.46
CA ILE A 121 -9.97 2.34 -6.05
C ILE A 121 -9.18 3.65 -5.97
N PRO A 122 -9.64 4.64 -5.19
CA PRO A 122 -8.84 5.83 -4.95
C PRO A 122 -7.58 5.41 -4.21
N TYR A 123 -6.46 5.43 -4.92
CA TYR A 123 -5.17 5.00 -4.41
C TYR A 123 -4.14 6.10 -4.64
N HIS A 124 -3.62 6.64 -3.53
CA HIS A 124 -2.38 7.40 -3.53
C HIS A 124 -1.29 6.51 -2.96
N ALA A 125 -0.29 6.20 -3.79
CA ALA A 125 0.79 5.32 -3.45
C ALA A 125 1.77 5.97 -2.47
N PHE A 126 2.21 5.22 -1.47
CA PHE A 126 3.36 5.56 -0.63
C PHE A 126 4.70 5.12 -1.25
N LEU A 127 4.70 4.84 -2.56
CA LEU A 127 5.88 4.33 -3.25
C LEU A 127 6.97 5.41 -3.17
N GLU A 128 8.15 5.00 -2.69
CA GLU A 128 9.35 5.83 -2.72
C GLU A 128 9.67 6.20 -4.17
N ASP A 129 9.13 7.30 -4.66
CA ASP A 129 9.70 8.00 -5.79
C ASP A 129 10.92 8.76 -5.25
N ARG A 130 12.08 8.11 -5.31
CA ARG A 130 13.35 8.69 -4.86
C ARG A 130 13.79 9.90 -5.70
N SER A 131 13.03 10.30 -6.72
CA SER A 131 13.28 11.53 -7.48
C SER A 131 12.86 12.82 -6.75
N THR A 132 12.10 12.74 -5.64
CA THR A 132 11.58 13.94 -4.92
C THR A 132 12.06 14.11 -3.49
N LEU A 133 12.97 13.26 -2.99
CA LEU A 133 13.52 13.38 -1.62
C LEU A 133 14.60 14.47 -1.45
N THR A 134 14.79 15.34 -2.45
CA THR A 134 15.38 16.68 -2.29
C THR A 134 14.32 17.78 -2.33
N GLY A 135 13.09 17.48 -1.93
CA GLY A 135 12.08 18.50 -1.66
C GLY A 135 12.12 18.92 -0.21
N THR A 136 12.70 20.09 0.08
CA THR A 136 12.37 20.85 1.28
C THR A 136 10.85 20.87 1.45
N TYR A 137 10.36 20.37 2.59
CA TYR A 137 8.96 20.51 2.98
C TYR A 137 8.71 22.01 3.17
N MET A 138 8.21 22.68 2.13
CA MET A 138 7.68 24.04 2.22
C MET A 138 6.21 23.89 2.64
N PRO A 139 5.85 24.15 3.91
CA PRO A 139 4.46 24.17 4.31
C PRO A 139 3.71 25.20 3.46
N ASP A 140 2.53 24.82 2.95
CA ASP A 140 1.66 25.74 2.21
C ASP A 140 1.21 26.91 3.11
N GLU A 141 0.73 28.01 2.50
CA GLU A 141 0.32 29.22 3.25
C GLU A 141 -0.73 28.94 4.33
N ARG A 142 -1.56 27.90 4.15
CA ARG A 142 -2.55 27.47 5.16
C ARG A 142 -1.87 26.84 6.37
N THR A 143 -0.86 26.02 6.14
CA THR A 143 -0.06 25.35 7.16
C THR A 143 0.86 26.34 7.87
N GLN A 144 1.40 27.34 7.16
CA GLN A 144 2.16 28.44 7.78
C GLN A 144 1.30 29.29 8.72
N ASN A 145 0.06 29.61 8.33
CA ASN A 145 -0.86 30.40 9.15
C ASN A 145 -1.33 29.64 10.41
N LEU A 146 -1.47 28.31 10.33
CA LEU A 146 -1.75 27.48 11.50
C LEU A 146 -0.57 27.42 12.48
N ILE A 147 0.65 27.31 11.96
CA ILE A 147 1.87 27.25 12.79
C ILE A 147 2.20 28.62 13.40
N SER A 148 1.97 29.72 12.68
CA SER A 148 2.15 31.08 13.21
C SER A 148 1.07 31.43 14.23
N GLY A 149 -0.18 30.99 14.03
CA GLY A 149 -1.28 31.16 14.99
C GLY A 149 -1.08 30.39 16.29
N LEU A 150 -0.42 29.22 16.24
CA LEU A 150 -0.10 28.41 17.43
C LEU A 150 1.01 29.02 18.31
N LYS A 151 1.85 29.92 17.77
CA LYS A 151 2.90 30.60 18.56
C LYS A 151 2.40 31.77 19.40
N ILE A 152 1.15 32.20 19.25
CA ILE A 152 0.57 33.34 19.98
C ILE A 152 -0.17 32.88 21.25
N LEU A 153 -0.32 31.57 21.47
CA LEU A 153 -1.05 30.99 22.60
C LEU A 153 -0.14 30.08 23.46
N ILE A 154 1.02 30.59 23.84
CA ILE A 154 1.79 30.07 24.97
C ILE A 154 2.32 31.30 25.72
N TRP A 155 1.58 31.72 26.75
CA TRP A 155 2.09 32.58 27.82
C TRP A 155 2.97 31.76 28.76
#